data_AF-A0A5D2JIU6-F1
#
_entry.id   AF-A0A5D2JIU6-F1
#
_cell.length_a   1.000
_cell.length_b   1.000
_cell.length_c   1.000
_cell.angle_alpha   90.00
_cell.angle_beta   90.00
_cell.angle_gamma   90.00
#
_symmetry.space_group_name_H-M   'P 1'
#
loop_
_entity.id
_entity.type
_entity.pdbx_description
1 polymer ?
#
loop_
_entity_poly.entity_id
_entity_poly.type
_entity_poly.pdbx_seq_one_letter_code
_entity_poly.pdbx_strand_id
1 'polypeptide(L)'
;MIPLLLCGGFKAYDIIFLCPTFFSLVHLNHMMEIYSHHNYSLLKASMVVGLQLDYTAVFGSFSSFLFVRTGNLVAPLIAHAFCNYMGLPVLLIPRKGLVSVAFVAGMLSFAWLLLPLTRPDL
;
A
#
# COMPACT_ATOMS: atom_id res chain seq x y z
N MET A 1 14.14 2.89 5.99
CA MET A 1 14.97 2.79 4.77
C MET A 1 14.93 4.06 3.91
N ILE A 2 13.79 4.76 3.83
CA ILE A 2 13.66 5.98 3.01
C ILE A 2 14.71 7.08 3.33
N PRO A 3 14.97 7.48 4.60
CA PRO A 3 15.95 8.54 4.89
C PRO A 3 17.38 8.16 4.51
N LEU A 4 17.75 6.89 4.66
CA LEU A 4 19.09 6.39 4.31
C LEU A 4 19.32 6.40 2.80
N LEU A 5 18.31 6.03 2.00
CA LEU A 5 18.41 6.07 0.53
C LEU A 5 18.43 7.50 0.00
N LEU A 6 17.71 8.42 0.67
CA LEU A 6 17.78 9.86 0.35
C LEU A 6 19.19 10.40 0.63
N CYS A 7 19.80 10.06 1.77
CA CYS A 7 21.20 10.40 2.06
C CYS A 7 22.20 9.74 1.10
N GLY A 8 21.85 8.58 0.54
CA GLY A 8 22.64 7.88 -0.47
C GLY A 8 22.57 8.48 -1.89
N GLY A 9 21.83 9.58 -2.09
CA GLY A 9 21.74 10.28 -3.37
C GLY A 9 20.73 9.69 -4.37
N PHE A 10 19.87 8.76 -3.93
CA PHE A 10 18.82 8.21 -4.79
C PHE A 10 17.69 9.23 -5.00
N LYS A 11 17.07 9.20 -6.19
CA LYS A 11 15.93 10.08 -6.48
C LYS A 11 14.74 9.67 -5.63
N ALA A 12 14.01 10.66 -5.13
CA ALA A 12 12.80 10.46 -4.33
C ALA A 12 11.79 9.49 -4.97
N TYR A 13 11.58 9.59 -6.28
CA TYR A 13 10.69 8.68 -7.02
C TYR A 13 11.15 7.22 -6.96
N ASP A 14 12.43 6.96 -7.14
CA ASP A 14 12.97 5.59 -7.09
C ASP A 14 12.76 4.99 -5.70
N ILE A 15 12.98 5.79 -4.65
CA ILE A 15 12.83 5.34 -3.26
C ILE A 15 11.38 5.02 -2.92
N ILE A 16 10.42 5.80 -3.45
CA ILE A 16 8.98 5.58 -3.22
C ILE A 16 8.55 4.19 -3.68
N PHE A 17 9.10 3.66 -4.78
CA PHE A 17 8.76 2.32 -5.28
C PHE A 17 9.70 1.23 -4.78
N LEU A 18 11.00 1.52 -4.65
CA LEU A 18 12.01 0.53 -4.32
C LEU A 18 11.88 0.04 -2.86
N CYS A 19 11.68 0.95 -1.91
CA CYS A 19 11.53 0.59 -0.49
C CYS A 19 10.37 -0.38 -0.25
N PRO A 20 9.14 -0.07 -0.69
CA PRO A 20 7.99 -0.95 -0.50
C PRO A 20 8.12 -2.28 -1.22
N THR A 21 8.80 -2.30 -2.37
CA THR A 21 9.02 -3.55 -3.13
C THR A 21 9.90 -4.52 -2.34
N PHE A 22 11.00 -4.06 -1.75
CA PHE A 22 11.83 -4.93 -0.90
C PHE A 22 11.08 -5.37 0.36
N PHE A 23 10.28 -4.47 0.95
CA PHE A 23 9.48 -4.81 2.11
C PHE A 23 8.37 -5.82 1.79
N SER A 24 7.73 -5.71 0.63
CA SER A 24 6.71 -6.68 0.21
C SER A 24 7.33 -8.05 -0.02
N LEU A 25 8.48 -8.15 -0.72
CA LEU A 25 9.14 -9.43 -1.04
C LEU A 25 9.40 -10.35 0.16
N VAL A 26 9.58 -9.82 1.38
CA VAL A 26 9.68 -10.64 2.60
C VAL A 26 8.46 -11.56 2.79
N HIS A 27 7.29 -11.14 2.33
CA HIS A 27 6.06 -11.94 2.42
C HIS A 27 6.06 -13.17 1.51
N LEU A 28 6.96 -13.24 0.51
CA LEU A 28 7.18 -14.48 -0.24
C LEU A 28 7.63 -15.62 0.66
N ASN A 29 8.25 -15.32 1.80
CA ASN A 29 8.64 -16.35 2.76
C ASN A 29 7.41 -17.12 3.31
N HIS A 30 6.26 -16.47 3.44
CA HIS A 30 5.01 -17.14 3.85
C HIS A 30 4.48 -18.10 2.78
N MET A 31 4.91 -18.01 1.53
CA MET A 31 4.55 -18.97 0.49
C MET A 31 5.01 -20.38 0.85
N MET A 32 6.21 -20.51 1.43
CA MET A 32 6.76 -21.79 1.86
C MET A 32 6.01 -22.37 3.06
N GLU A 33 5.63 -21.51 4.01
CA GLU A 33 4.82 -21.88 5.17
C GLU A 33 3.43 -22.38 4.76
N ILE A 34 2.71 -21.63 3.91
CA ILE A 34 1.36 -21.98 3.45
C ILE A 34 1.38 -23.29 2.63
N TYR A 35 2.42 -23.49 1.82
CA TYR A 35 2.60 -24.73 1.07
C TYR A 35 2.85 -25.93 1.98
N SER A 36 3.71 -25.78 2.99
CA SER A 36 4.14 -26.90 3.85
C SER A 36 3.12 -27.26 4.93
N HIS A 37 2.37 -26.30 5.48
CA HIS A 37 1.48 -26.54 6.64
C HIS A 37 0.03 -26.84 6.27
N HIS A 38 -0.49 -26.34 5.13
CA HIS A 38 -1.93 -26.33 4.87
C HIS A 38 -2.42 -27.23 3.72
N ASN A 39 -1.55 -27.99 3.04
CA ASN A 39 -1.93 -28.81 1.87
C ASN A 39 -2.74 -28.03 0.80
N TYR A 40 -2.56 -26.71 0.72
CA TYR A 40 -3.19 -25.90 -0.33
C TYR A 40 -2.48 -26.13 -1.67
N SER A 41 -3.23 -26.09 -2.77
CA SER A 41 -2.61 -26.11 -4.10
C SER A 41 -1.68 -24.91 -4.26
N LEU A 42 -0.54 -25.10 -4.94
CA LEU A 42 0.43 -24.03 -5.23
C LEU A 42 -0.25 -22.78 -5.81
N LEU A 43 -1.30 -22.98 -6.61
CA LEU A 43 -2.06 -21.89 -7.22
C LEU A 43 -2.82 -21.04 -6.19
N LYS A 44 -3.44 -21.65 -5.17
CA LYS A 44 -4.11 -20.89 -4.09
C LYS A 44 -3.12 -20.18 -3.18
N ALA A 45 -2.03 -20.85 -2.82
CA ALA A 45 -0.97 -20.25 -2.00
C ALA A 45 -0.34 -19.04 -2.72
N SER A 46 -0.03 -19.20 -4.02
CA SER A 46 0.48 -18.12 -4.86
C SER A 46 -0.50 -16.95 -4.99
N MET A 47 -1.80 -17.21 -5.13
CA MET A 47 -2.81 -16.16 -5.22
C MET A 47 -2.91 -15.34 -3.91
N VAL A 48 -2.90 -16.00 -2.75
CA VAL A 48 -2.99 -15.33 -1.44
C VAL A 48 -1.73 -14.50 -1.18
N VAL A 49 -0.55 -15.07 -1.40
CA VAL A 49 0.72 -14.37 -1.20
C VAL A 49 0.88 -13.25 -2.22
N GLY A 50 0.50 -13.47 -3.48
CA GLY A 50 0.51 -12.44 -4.51
C GLY A 50 -0.36 -11.24 -4.15
N LEU A 51 -1.60 -11.47 -3.69
CA LEU A 51 -2.46 -10.41 -3.17
C LEU A 51 -1.84 -9.66 -1.99
N GLN A 52 -1.20 -10.38 -1.06
CA GLN A 52 -0.52 -9.77 0.08
C GLN A 52 0.69 -8.93 -0.35
N LEU A 53 1.45 -9.41 -1.33
CA LEU A 53 2.59 -8.68 -1.92
C LEU A 53 2.15 -7.40 -2.60
N ASP A 54 1.17 -7.50 -3.50
CA ASP A 54 0.67 -6.36 -4.28
C ASP A 54 0.05 -5.31 -3.36
N TYR A 55 -0.78 -5.75 -2.41
CA TYR A 55 -1.37 -4.86 -1.41
C TYR A 55 -0.28 -4.13 -0.62
N THR A 56 0.69 -4.87 -0.09
CA THR A 56 1.79 -4.28 0.71
C THR A 56 2.64 -3.32 -0.12
N ALA A 57 2.91 -3.63 -1.38
CA ALA A 57 3.69 -2.79 -2.29
C ALA A 57 2.96 -1.47 -2.59
N VAL A 58 1.66 -1.51 -2.89
CA VAL A 58 0.85 -0.32 -3.19
C VAL A 58 0.71 0.58 -1.96
N PHE A 59 0.32 0.02 -0.81
CA PHE A 59 0.17 0.80 0.43
C PHE A 59 1.50 1.33 0.96
N GLY A 60 2.58 0.55 0.84
CA GLY A 60 3.91 1.00 1.18
C GLY A 60 4.39 2.14 0.28
N SER A 61 4.08 2.10 -1.02
CA SER A 61 4.41 3.18 -1.96
C SER A 61 3.64 4.45 -1.62
N PHE A 62 2.37 4.32 -1.25
CA PHE A 62 1.57 5.46 -0.81
C PHE A 62 2.12 6.09 0.48
N SER A 63 2.47 5.29 1.48
CA SER A 63 3.08 5.77 2.73
C SER A 63 4.43 6.45 2.47
N SER A 64 5.26 5.86 1.59
CA SER A 64 6.54 6.45 1.18
C SER A 64 6.35 7.79 0.46
N PHE A 65 5.35 7.89 -0.42
CA PHE A 65 4.98 9.14 -1.09
C PHE A 65 4.58 10.22 -0.08
N LEU A 66 3.71 9.90 0.89
CA LEU A 66 3.32 10.85 1.94
C LEU A 66 4.52 11.32 2.75
N PHE A 67 5.42 10.43 3.14
CA PHE A 67 6.63 10.78 3.89
C PHE A 67 7.53 11.75 3.11
N VAL A 68 7.81 11.44 1.84
CA VAL A 68 8.66 12.28 0.97
C VAL A 68 8.05 13.64 0.71
N ARG A 69 6.72 13.73 0.59
CA ARG A 69 6.01 14.98 0.28
C ARG A 69 5.77 15.88 1.48
N THR A 70 5.47 15.28 2.64
CA THR A 70 5.10 16.03 3.86
C THR A 70 6.28 16.24 4.82
N GLY A 71 7.38 15.50 4.64
CA GLY A 71 8.57 15.58 5.49
C GLY A 71 8.37 15.12 6.94
N ASN A 72 7.18 14.60 7.30
CA ASN A 72 6.85 14.17 8.65
C ASN A 72 6.45 12.69 8.70
N LEU A 73 6.66 12.07 9.87
CA LEU A 73 6.31 10.67 10.13
C LEU A 73 4.83 10.48 10.50
N VAL A 74 4.12 11.55 10.86
CA VAL A 74 2.74 11.48 11.34
C VAL A 74 1.77 11.15 10.20
N ALA A 75 1.92 11.80 9.04
CA ALA A 75 1.10 11.56 7.87
C ALA A 75 1.13 10.08 7.39
N PRO A 76 2.31 9.47 7.12
CA PRO A 76 2.38 8.07 6.74
C PRO A 76 1.90 7.11 7.84
N LEU A 77 2.10 7.45 9.13
CA LEU A 77 1.65 6.62 10.26
C LEU A 77 0.12 6.54 10.34
N ILE A 78 -0.56 7.68 10.23
CA ILE A 78 -2.04 7.74 10.23
C ILE A 78 -2.59 6.98 9.03
N ALA A 79 -2.02 7.21 7.84
CA ALA A 79 -2.43 6.49 6.65
C ALA A 79 -2.26 4.97 6.81
N HIS A 80 -1.13 4.52 7.37
CA HIS A 80 -0.86 3.10 7.59
C HIS A 80 -1.83 2.48 8.61
N ALA A 81 -2.09 3.16 9.73
CA ALA A 81 -3.06 2.71 10.74
C ALA A 81 -4.47 2.60 10.15
N PHE A 82 -4.89 3.57 9.33
CA PHE A 82 -6.18 3.54 8.65
C PHE A 82 -6.28 2.39 7.64
N CYS A 83 -5.25 2.16 6.83
CA CYS A 83 -5.23 1.08 5.85
C CYS A 83 -5.23 -0.30 6.52
N ASN A 84 -4.55 -0.46 7.66
CA ASN A 84 -4.62 -1.69 8.45
C ASN A 84 -6.01 -1.91 9.08
N TYR A 85 -6.67 -0.83 9.53
CA TYR A 85 -8.02 -0.93 10.08
C TYR A 85 -9.06 -1.32 9.01
N MET A 86 -8.98 -0.71 7.83
CA MET A 86 -9.91 -1.00 6.72
C MET A 86 -9.64 -2.36 6.08
N GLY A 87 -8.37 -2.77 6.00
CA GLY A 87 -7.95 -4.02 5.40
C GLY A 87 -8.24 -4.11 3.89
N LEU A 88 -8.30 -5.33 3.38
CA LEU A 88 -8.50 -5.57 1.95
C LEU A 88 -9.92 -5.15 1.53
N PRO A 89 -10.08 -4.31 0.50
CA PRO A 89 -11.39 -3.88 0.04
C PRO A 89 -12.17 -5.08 -0.49
N VAL A 90 -13.36 -5.33 0.06
CA VAL A 90 -14.24 -6.38 -0.45
C VAL A 90 -14.91 -5.89 -1.75
N LEU A 91 -14.24 -6.11 -2.87
CA LEU A 91 -14.66 -5.64 -4.21
C LEU A 91 -15.90 -6.38 -4.77
N LEU A 92 -16.26 -7.53 -4.19
CA LEU A 92 -17.26 -8.46 -4.71
C LEU A 92 -18.48 -8.61 -3.79
N ILE A 93 -18.91 -7.55 -3.12
CA ILE A 93 -20.21 -7.58 -2.43
C ILE A 93 -21.27 -7.04 -3.40
N PRO A 94 -22.38 -7.76 -3.65
CA PRO A 94 -23.53 -7.21 -4.36
C PRO A 94 -24.18 -6.12 -3.50
N ARG A 95 -23.65 -4.89 -3.55
CA ARG A 95 -24.16 -3.75 -2.77
C ARG A 95 -24.93 -2.79 -3.65
N LYS A 96 -26.04 -2.31 -3.08
CA LYS A 96 -26.94 -1.26 -3.59
C LYS A 96 -26.12 -0.10 -4.16
N GLY A 97 -26.50 0.38 -5.36
CA GLY A 97 -25.73 1.34 -6.16
C GLY A 97 -25.23 2.58 -5.40
N LEU A 98 -25.93 3.02 -4.35
CA LEU A 98 -25.50 4.14 -3.49
C LEU A 98 -24.12 3.94 -2.85
N VAL A 99 -23.79 2.72 -2.39
CA VAL A 99 -22.49 2.43 -1.78
C VAL A 99 -21.38 2.45 -2.82
N SER A 100 -21.66 1.96 -4.03
CA SER A 100 -20.72 2.01 -5.16
C SER A 100 -20.45 3.46 -5.59
N VAL A 101 -21.51 4.28 -5.69
CA VAL A 101 -21.37 5.71 -6.01
C VAL A 101 -20.56 6.44 -4.94
N ALA A 102 -20.83 6.21 -3.65
CA ALA A 102 -20.06 6.80 -2.56
C ALA A 102 -18.58 6.38 -2.59
N PHE A 103 -18.29 5.12 -2.93
CA PHE A 103 -16.93 4.62 -3.08
C PHE A 103 -16.20 5.29 -4.26
N VAL A 104 -16.82 5.37 -5.43
CA VAL A 104 -16.24 6.03 -6.61
C VAL A 104 -16.03 7.51 -6.34
N ALA A 105 -17.00 8.19 -5.73
CA ALA A 105 -16.87 9.59 -5.33
C ALA A 105 -15.71 9.79 -4.33
N GLY A 106 -15.57 8.89 -3.35
CA GLY A 106 -14.46 8.92 -2.40
C GLY A 106 -13.10 8.74 -3.07
N MET A 107 -12.98 7.79 -4.01
CA MET A 107 -11.76 7.54 -4.78
C MET A 107 -11.37 8.75 -5.65
N LEU A 108 -12.33 9.35 -6.36
CA LEU A 108 -12.10 10.54 -7.16
C LEU A 108 -11.69 11.74 -6.29
N SER A 109 -12.38 11.94 -5.17
CA SER A 109 -12.08 13.00 -4.22
C SER A 109 -10.67 12.82 -3.65
N PHE A 110 -10.32 11.60 -3.26
CA PHE A 110 -8.98 11.26 -2.78
C PHE A 110 -7.90 11.56 -3.83
N ALA A 111 -8.09 11.11 -5.07
CA ALA A 111 -7.13 11.38 -6.15
C ALA A 111 -6.95 12.88 -6.43
N TRP A 112 -8.06 13.65 -6.38
CA TRP A 112 -8.04 15.09 -6.60
C TRP A 112 -7.35 15.85 -5.45
N LEU A 113 -7.62 15.44 -4.21
CA LEU A 113 -7.12 16.10 -3.01
C LEU A 113 -5.69 15.68 -2.65
N LEU A 114 -5.20 14.56 -3.19
CA LEU A 114 -3.88 14.02 -2.87
C LEU A 114 -2.76 15.03 -3.13
N LEU A 115 -2.70 15.58 -4.34
CA LEU A 115 -1.66 16.52 -4.76
C LEU A 115 -1.73 17.89 -4.08
N PRO A 116 -2.90 18.55 -3.94
CA PRO A 116 -2.98 19.84 -3.26
C PRO A 116 -2.70 19.76 -1.76
N LEU A 117 -3.16 18.71 -1.06
CA LEU A 117 -2.94 18.57 0.39
C LEU A 117 -1.53 18.09 0.75
N THR A 118 -0.79 17.50 -0.19
CA THR A 118 0.60 17.09 0.01
C THR A 118 1.60 18.06 -0.61
N ARG A 119 1.21 19.33 -0.86
CA ARG A 119 2.17 20.36 -1.24
C ARG A 119 3.08 20.71 -0.05
N PRO A 120 4.39 20.79 -0.25
CA PRO A 120 5.35 21.14 0.81
C PRO A 120 5.31 22.63 1.20
N ASP A 121 4.54 23.45 0.48
CA ASP A 121 4.53 24.91 0.59
C ASP A 121 3.37 25.48 1.43
N LEU A 122 2.71 24.66 2.26
CA LEU A 122 1.68 25.11 3.20
C LEU A 122 2.25 25.30 4.61
#